data_AF-A0A182MLK5-F1
#
_entry.id   AF-A0A182MLK5-F1
#
_cell.length_a   1.000
_cell.length_b   1.000
_cell.length_c   1.000
_cell.angle_alpha   90.00
_cell.angle_beta   90.00
_cell.angle_gamma   90.00
#
_symmetry.space_group_name_H-M   'P 1'
#
loop_
_entity.id
_entity.type
_entity.pdbx_description
1 polymer ?
#
loop_
_entity_poly.entity_id
_entity_poly.type
_entity_poly.pdbx_seq_one_letter_code
_entity_poly.pdbx_strand_id
1 'polypeptide(L)'
;MANATNIIREMVSGRRNRYTQDDFNLDLTYIMTNIIAMGYPAENMEAIYRNNREDVLKFLTEKHEGKYKVYNLCSERTYDPKLFPYHAEYPFKDHNPPDIELIDKFCKDVYTFLNADRSHVVAIHCKAGKGRTGTMICCYMLYNNTFQTANEALTYYAEKRTKDKKGVTIPSQRRYVEYYEQLLRNNLTYRKVSLYVLELRIFPADLPLKVGSIQQKDMKEPLPLVKFRRMEEYISVELDCCMPLAGDVKVEFRGNKLDKGWHFWFNTFFVELAGIYDPQGRLVLTLDKKEIDDAHKGNAKKCPEQVRKDTFR
;
A
#
# COMPACT_ATOMS: atom_id res chain seq x y z
N MET A 1 33.10 4.82 -20.61
CA MET A 1 32.65 3.44 -20.32
C MET A 1 31.46 3.53 -19.38
N ALA A 2 30.30 2.95 -19.72
CA ALA A 2 29.19 2.89 -18.78
C ALA A 2 29.65 2.07 -17.55
N ASN A 3 29.65 2.70 -16.38
CA ASN A 3 30.13 2.10 -15.14
C ASN A 3 29.30 0.84 -14.83
N ALA A 4 29.93 -0.33 -14.62
CA ALA A 4 29.22 -1.61 -14.46
C ALA A 4 28.16 -1.57 -13.35
N THR A 5 28.39 -0.76 -12.32
CA THR A 5 27.44 -0.49 -11.23
C THR A 5 26.16 0.19 -11.70
N ASN A 6 26.23 1.09 -12.68
CA ASN A 6 25.06 1.76 -13.24
C ASN A 6 24.14 0.79 -14.00
N ILE A 7 24.71 -0.18 -14.71
CA ILE A 7 23.94 -1.23 -15.40
C ILE A 7 23.14 -2.05 -14.38
N ILE A 8 23.75 -2.45 -13.26
CA ILE A 8 23.08 -3.20 -12.19
C ILE A 8 21.96 -2.36 -11.55
N ARG A 9 22.24 -1.09 -11.26
CA ARG A 9 21.23 -0.16 -10.70
C ARG A 9 20.06 0.04 -11.65
N GLU A 10 20.31 0.17 -12.94
CA GLU A 10 19.28 0.30 -13.97
C GLU A 10 18.39 -0.95 -14.05
N MET A 11 18.99 -2.14 -14.02
CA MET A 11 18.26 -3.40 -13.94
C MET A 11 17.36 -3.47 -12.70
N VAL A 12 17.85 -3.05 -11.52
CA VAL A 12 17.06 -3.06 -10.28
C VAL A 12 15.95 -2.01 -10.29
N SER A 13 16.16 -0.84 -10.89
CA SER A 13 15.09 0.13 -11.13
C SER A 13 14.01 -0.40 -12.07
N GLY A 14 14.37 -1.31 -12.98
CA GLY A 14 13.45 -1.88 -13.95
C GLY A 14 12.76 -0.78 -14.77
N ARG A 15 11.44 -0.67 -14.66
CA ARG A 15 10.63 0.30 -15.41
C ARG A 15 10.42 1.65 -14.69
N ARG A 16 11.09 1.89 -13.56
CA ARG A 16 10.98 3.16 -12.82
C ARG A 16 11.78 4.26 -13.51
N ASN A 17 11.28 5.49 -13.46
CA ASN A 17 11.99 6.66 -13.96
C ASN A 17 13.14 6.99 -13.00
N ARG A 18 14.33 7.21 -13.57
CA ARG A 18 15.55 7.57 -12.83
C ARG A 18 15.88 9.03 -13.10
N TYR A 19 16.50 9.69 -12.13
CA TYR A 19 17.13 10.98 -12.34
C TYR A 19 18.55 10.74 -12.86
N THR A 20 18.82 11.18 -14.08
CA THR A 20 20.10 10.95 -14.79
C THR A 20 20.75 12.25 -15.28
N GLN A 21 20.55 13.36 -14.56
CA GLN A 21 21.05 14.69 -14.90
C GLN A 21 22.10 15.14 -13.87
N ASP A 22 22.87 16.19 -14.18
CA ASP A 22 23.84 16.82 -13.27
C ASP A 22 24.79 15.82 -12.58
N ASP A 23 25.32 14.86 -13.34
CA ASP A 23 26.17 13.76 -12.86
C ASP A 23 25.53 12.79 -11.84
N PHE A 24 24.24 12.93 -11.54
CA PHE A 24 23.50 11.98 -10.71
C PHE A 24 22.90 10.85 -11.56
N ASN A 25 22.88 9.63 -11.01
CA ASN A 25 22.10 8.50 -11.53
C ASN A 25 21.35 7.80 -10.40
N LEU A 26 20.20 8.35 -10.02
CA LEU A 26 19.42 7.93 -8.86
C LEU A 26 18.05 7.34 -9.27
N ASP A 27 17.62 6.28 -8.60
CA ASP A 27 16.22 5.82 -8.59
C ASP A 27 15.40 6.83 -7.79
N LEU A 28 15.13 7.98 -8.40
CA LEU A 28 14.52 9.17 -7.83
C LEU A 28 13.69 9.86 -8.91
N THR A 29 12.53 10.39 -8.55
CA THR A 29 11.63 11.07 -9.48
C THR A 29 10.89 12.19 -8.76
N TYR A 30 10.91 13.40 -9.32
CA TYR A 30 9.96 14.43 -8.94
C TYR A 30 8.57 14.03 -9.45
N ILE A 31 7.69 13.64 -8.54
CA ILE A 31 6.28 13.43 -8.86
C ILE A 31 5.64 14.80 -9.14
N MET A 32 5.97 15.77 -8.29
CA MET A 32 5.71 17.20 -8.47
C MET A 32 6.98 17.99 -8.16
N THR A 33 6.97 19.30 -8.39
CA THR A 33 8.13 20.17 -8.14
C THR A 33 8.68 20.07 -6.72
N ASN A 34 7.82 19.86 -5.72
CA ASN A 34 8.17 19.77 -4.30
C ASN A 34 7.93 18.37 -3.68
N ILE A 35 7.63 17.35 -4.48
CA ILE A 35 7.38 15.98 -4.00
C ILE A 35 8.24 15.00 -4.79
N ILE A 36 9.20 14.38 -4.10
CA ILE A 36 10.11 13.38 -4.65
C ILE A 36 9.68 11.99 -4.17
N ALA A 37 9.59 11.05 -5.11
CA ALA A 37 9.54 9.61 -4.84
C ALA A 37 10.90 8.99 -5.15
N MET A 38 11.46 8.22 -4.21
CA MET A 38 12.77 7.58 -4.44
C MET A 38 12.85 6.15 -3.88
N GLY A 39 13.83 5.40 -4.39
CA GLY A 39 14.27 4.14 -3.80
C GLY A 39 15.07 4.34 -2.50
N TYR A 40 15.24 3.27 -1.74
CA TYR A 40 15.92 3.29 -0.44
C TYR A 40 17.37 3.83 -0.54
N PRO A 41 17.79 4.79 0.31
CA PRO A 41 19.17 5.28 0.40
C PRO A 41 20.05 4.26 1.13
N ALA A 42 20.71 3.41 0.37
CA ALA A 42 21.45 2.26 0.87
C ALA A 42 22.92 2.58 1.22
N GLU A 43 23.47 1.82 2.17
CA GLU A 43 24.90 1.77 2.48
C GLU A 43 25.50 0.43 2.03
N ASN A 44 26.84 0.36 2.02
CA ASN A 44 27.60 -0.87 1.84
C ASN A 44 27.22 -1.62 0.55
N MET A 45 27.18 -2.96 0.60
CA MET A 45 26.89 -3.80 -0.57
C MET A 45 25.52 -3.54 -1.21
N GLU A 46 24.55 -3.00 -0.46
CA GLU A 46 23.25 -2.65 -1.03
C GLU A 46 23.30 -1.43 -1.96
N ALA A 47 24.27 -0.53 -1.77
CA ALA A 47 24.49 0.64 -2.63
C ALA A 47 25.00 0.26 -4.04
N ILE A 48 25.45 -0.98 -4.24
CA ILE A 48 25.84 -1.51 -5.56
C ILE A 48 24.63 -1.56 -6.49
N TYR A 49 23.45 -1.87 -5.95
CA TYR A 49 22.25 -2.11 -6.75
C TYR A 49 21.06 -1.20 -6.39
N ARG A 50 21.19 -0.40 -5.33
CA ARG A 50 20.24 0.67 -4.93
C ARG A 50 20.89 2.05 -5.04
N ASN A 51 20.17 3.08 -4.64
CA ASN A 51 20.75 4.42 -4.49
C ASN A 51 21.85 4.37 -3.44
N ASN A 52 23.04 4.86 -3.77
CA ASN A 52 24.05 5.16 -2.77
C ASN A 52 23.51 6.32 -1.91
N ARG A 53 23.54 6.14 -0.59
CA ARG A 53 23.12 7.14 0.39
C ARG A 53 23.87 8.46 0.25
N GLU A 54 25.18 8.43 0.01
CA GLU A 54 26.01 9.63 -0.16
C GLU A 54 25.57 10.42 -1.39
N ASP A 55 25.29 9.74 -2.51
CA ASP A 55 24.77 10.37 -3.72
C ASP A 55 23.40 11.02 -3.48
N VAL A 56 22.53 10.38 -2.68
CA VAL A 56 21.21 10.95 -2.30
C VAL A 56 21.38 12.17 -1.41
N LEU A 57 22.27 12.10 -0.41
CA LEU A 57 22.55 13.22 0.48
C LEU A 57 23.12 14.41 -0.31
N LYS A 58 24.13 14.15 -1.16
CA LYS A 58 24.72 15.14 -2.06
C LYS A 58 23.64 15.79 -2.93
N PHE A 59 22.78 14.99 -3.57
CA PHE A 59 21.69 15.49 -4.40
C PHE A 59 20.75 16.42 -3.62
N LEU A 60 20.25 15.98 -2.46
CA LEU A 60 19.29 16.75 -1.67
C LEU A 60 19.92 18.02 -1.11
N THR A 61 21.19 17.98 -0.69
CA THR A 61 21.91 19.15 -0.23
C THR A 61 22.17 20.13 -1.37
N GLU A 62 22.70 19.69 -2.52
CA GLU A 62 23.00 20.59 -3.65
C GLU A 62 21.74 21.22 -4.25
N LYS A 63 20.61 20.50 -4.27
CA LYS A 63 19.36 20.99 -4.90
C LYS A 63 18.43 21.70 -3.92
N HIS A 64 18.44 21.34 -2.63
CA HIS A 64 17.42 21.75 -1.65
C HIS A 64 18.01 22.04 -0.27
N GLU A 65 19.24 22.57 -0.18
CA GLU A 65 19.93 22.82 1.09
C GLU A 65 19.03 23.46 2.16
N GLY A 66 18.94 22.82 3.32
CA GLY A 66 18.14 23.29 4.46
C GLY A 66 16.61 23.26 4.26
N LYS A 67 16.12 22.79 3.11
CA LYS A 67 14.72 22.91 2.68
C LYS A 67 14.04 21.57 2.40
N TYR A 68 14.69 20.45 2.66
CA TYR A 68 14.12 19.12 2.41
C TYR A 68 13.81 18.35 3.69
N LYS A 69 12.76 17.52 3.64
CA LYS A 69 12.45 16.52 4.68
C LYS A 69 12.29 15.12 4.07
N VAL A 70 12.91 14.11 4.70
CA VAL A 70 12.88 12.73 4.23
C VAL A 70 11.87 11.89 5.02
N TYR A 71 11.05 11.11 4.31
CA TYR A 71 10.05 10.23 4.90
C TYR A 71 10.35 8.77 4.60
N ASN A 72 10.64 7.99 5.64
CA ASN A 72 10.89 6.55 5.54
C ASN A 72 9.61 5.74 5.79
N LEU A 73 9.18 4.97 4.81
CA LEU A 73 8.00 4.10 4.89
C LEU A 73 8.34 2.63 5.18
N CYS A 74 9.61 2.29 5.37
CA CYS A 74 10.06 0.92 5.62
C CYS A 74 9.84 0.51 7.07
N SER A 75 9.05 -0.54 7.32
CA SER A 75 9.02 -1.20 8.64
C SER A 75 10.22 -2.11 8.87
N GLU A 76 10.86 -2.54 7.79
CA GLU A 76 11.94 -3.54 7.81
C GLU A 76 13.35 -2.93 7.79
N ARG A 77 13.46 -1.61 7.60
CA ARG A 77 14.73 -0.90 7.37
C ARG A 77 14.67 0.51 7.94
N THR A 78 15.71 0.87 8.67
CA THR A 78 15.97 2.24 9.14
C THR A 78 17.45 2.55 8.93
N TYR A 79 17.83 3.81 9.15
CA TYR A 79 19.18 4.34 9.10
C TYR A 79 19.32 5.41 10.18
N ASP A 80 20.56 5.85 10.48
CA ASP A 80 20.78 6.89 11.49
C ASP A 80 19.91 8.12 11.17
N PRO A 81 19.00 8.53 12.07
CA PRO A 81 18.12 9.66 11.85
C PRO A 81 18.88 10.98 11.67
N LYS A 82 20.13 11.09 12.16
CA LYS A 82 20.99 12.27 11.98
C LYS A 82 21.49 12.44 10.55
N LEU A 83 21.28 11.46 9.68
CA LEU A 83 21.69 11.51 8.28
C LEU A 83 21.01 12.66 7.51
N PHE A 84 19.74 12.94 7.82
CA PHE A 84 18.98 13.99 7.17
C PHE A 84 18.55 15.04 8.21
N PRO A 85 18.74 16.35 7.94
CA PRO A 85 18.40 17.42 8.90
C PRO A 85 16.96 17.35 9.38
N TYR A 86 16.03 17.07 8.46
CA TYR A 86 14.63 16.80 8.75
C TYR A 86 14.25 15.41 8.24
N HIS A 87 13.74 14.57 9.13
CA HIS A 87 13.27 13.24 8.81
C HIS A 87 12.01 12.89 9.60
N ALA A 88 11.24 11.91 9.11
CA ALA A 88 10.16 11.27 9.85
C ALA A 88 9.95 9.83 9.34
N GLU A 89 9.43 8.96 10.22
CA GLU A 89 9.13 7.57 9.89
C GLU A 89 7.63 7.31 9.94
N TYR A 90 7.09 6.68 8.89
CA TYR A 90 5.71 6.21 8.81
C TYR A 90 5.70 4.77 8.30
N PRO A 91 6.24 3.82 9.09
CA PRO A 91 6.56 2.48 8.61
C PRO A 91 5.31 1.62 8.42
N PHE A 92 5.26 0.87 7.32
CA PHE A 92 4.31 -0.23 7.13
C PHE A 92 4.90 -1.35 6.25
N LYS A 93 4.35 -2.56 6.44
CA LYS A 93 4.88 -3.80 5.87
C LYS A 93 4.92 -3.73 4.34
N ASP A 94 6.01 -4.25 3.76
CA ASP A 94 6.15 -4.31 2.30
C ASP A 94 4.99 -5.09 1.66
N HIS A 95 4.53 -4.63 0.49
CA HIS A 95 3.37 -5.17 -0.23
C HIS A 95 2.02 -5.16 0.52
N ASN A 96 1.88 -4.45 1.63
CA ASN A 96 0.59 -4.25 2.33
C ASN A 96 0.18 -2.76 2.22
N PRO A 97 -1.11 -2.41 2.42
CA PRO A 97 -1.50 -1.03 2.67
C PRO A 97 -1.01 -0.55 4.06
N PRO A 98 -0.91 0.77 4.28
CA PRO A 98 -0.73 1.33 5.62
C PRO A 98 -2.04 1.25 6.42
N ASP A 99 -1.99 1.40 7.74
CA ASP A 99 -3.19 1.65 8.53
C ASP A 99 -3.86 2.95 8.09
N ILE A 100 -5.19 3.03 8.09
CA ILE A 100 -5.90 4.22 7.61
C ILE A 100 -5.54 5.48 8.43
N GLU A 101 -5.32 5.32 9.74
CA GLU A 101 -4.90 6.41 10.64
C GLU A 101 -3.46 6.87 10.40
N LEU A 102 -2.58 6.00 9.87
CA LEU A 102 -1.19 6.35 9.54
C LEU A 102 -1.15 7.31 8.34
N ILE A 103 -2.08 7.15 7.39
CA ILE A 103 -2.21 8.02 6.21
C ILE A 103 -2.49 9.46 6.64
N ASP A 104 -3.49 9.68 7.51
CA ASP A 104 -3.87 11.03 7.95
C ASP A 104 -2.71 11.76 8.67
N LYS A 105 -2.01 11.06 9.57
CA LYS A 105 -0.83 11.59 10.27
C LYS A 105 0.27 12.00 9.30
N PHE A 106 0.57 11.13 8.33
CA PHE A 106 1.56 11.41 7.30
C PHE A 106 1.17 12.62 6.44
N CYS A 107 -0.08 12.68 5.98
CA CYS A 107 -0.54 13.77 5.12
C CYS A 107 -0.48 15.13 5.84
N LYS A 108 -0.87 15.18 7.12
CA LYS A 108 -0.78 16.38 7.96
C LYS A 108 0.66 16.85 8.16
N ASP A 109 1.59 15.94 8.41
CA ASP A 109 3.01 16.26 8.55
C ASP A 109 3.60 16.81 7.23
N VAL A 110 3.37 16.11 6.11
CA VAL A 110 3.82 16.58 4.79
C VAL A 110 3.22 17.96 4.46
N TYR A 111 1.93 18.16 4.71
CA TYR A 111 1.25 19.44 4.49
C TYR A 111 1.85 20.55 5.34
N THR A 112 2.11 20.29 6.62
CA THR A 112 2.69 21.28 7.55
C THR A 112 4.08 21.68 7.09
N PHE A 113 4.92 20.71 6.73
CA PHE A 113 6.27 20.99 6.24
C PHE A 113 6.26 21.79 4.93
N LEU A 114 5.47 21.37 3.93
CA LEU A 114 5.43 22.02 2.63
C LEU A 114 4.78 23.42 2.65
N ASN A 115 3.91 23.71 3.61
CA ASN A 115 3.32 25.05 3.75
C ASN A 115 4.13 26.02 4.59
N ALA A 116 5.14 25.53 5.33
CA ALA A 116 6.02 26.40 6.11
C ALA A 116 6.90 27.30 5.22
N ASP A 117 7.29 26.82 4.03
CA ASP A 117 8.04 27.58 3.03
C ASP A 117 7.73 27.03 1.63
N ARG A 118 7.46 27.91 0.65
CA ARG A 118 7.16 27.52 -0.74
C ARG A 118 8.32 26.81 -1.45
N SER A 119 9.54 26.96 -0.94
CA SER A 119 10.75 26.30 -1.43
C SER A 119 11.03 24.95 -0.75
N HIS A 120 10.21 24.53 0.22
CA HIS A 120 10.35 23.23 0.85
C HIS A 120 10.02 22.08 -0.11
N VAL A 121 10.76 20.98 0.05
CA VAL A 121 10.62 19.75 -0.74
C VAL A 121 10.57 18.53 0.17
N VAL A 122 9.75 17.54 -0.16
CA VAL A 122 9.72 16.25 0.57
C VAL A 122 10.26 15.12 -0.29
N ALA A 123 11.08 14.26 0.31
CA ALA A 123 11.58 13.05 -0.32
C ALA A 123 11.02 11.81 0.39
N ILE A 124 10.10 11.12 -0.26
CA ILE A 124 9.36 10.00 0.32
C ILE A 124 9.87 8.71 -0.31
N HIS A 125 10.23 7.74 0.54
CA HIS A 125 10.80 6.49 0.05
C HIS A 125 10.29 5.27 0.80
N CYS A 126 10.41 4.13 0.14
CA CYS A 126 10.31 2.82 0.76
C CYS A 126 11.53 2.00 0.31
N LYS A 127 11.37 0.70 0.06
CA LYS A 127 12.40 -0.10 -0.59
C LYS A 127 12.60 0.33 -2.05
N ALA A 128 11.58 0.19 -2.90
CA ALA A 128 11.68 0.48 -4.34
C ALA A 128 11.10 1.85 -4.77
N GLY A 129 10.53 2.61 -3.84
CA GLY A 129 9.87 3.87 -4.16
C GLY A 129 8.68 3.71 -5.12
N LYS A 130 7.87 2.64 -4.95
CA LYS A 130 6.83 2.24 -5.90
C LYS A 130 5.45 2.11 -5.25
N GLY A 131 5.11 0.95 -4.67
CA GLY A 131 3.79 0.69 -4.08
C GLY A 131 3.52 1.54 -2.85
N ARG A 132 4.26 1.29 -1.76
CA ARG A 132 4.12 2.04 -0.49
C ARG A 132 4.24 3.56 -0.68
N THR A 133 5.30 4.00 -1.36
CA THR A 133 5.53 5.41 -1.67
C THR A 133 4.40 6.01 -2.49
N GLY A 134 3.92 5.30 -3.51
CA GLY A 134 2.80 5.74 -4.33
C GLY A 134 1.51 5.86 -3.53
N THR A 135 1.19 4.91 -2.67
CA THR A 135 -0.01 4.99 -1.79
C THR A 135 0.01 6.26 -0.96
N MET A 136 1.10 6.54 -0.24
CA MET A 136 1.18 7.71 0.63
C MET A 136 1.18 9.03 -0.17
N ILE A 137 1.89 9.10 -1.29
CA ILE A 137 1.89 10.28 -2.17
C ILE A 137 0.50 10.52 -2.77
N CYS A 138 -0.19 9.48 -3.24
CA CYS A 138 -1.55 9.61 -3.78
C CYS A 138 -2.52 10.14 -2.72
N CYS A 139 -2.47 9.60 -1.51
CA CYS A 139 -3.28 10.12 -0.40
C CYS A 139 -2.95 11.58 -0.07
N TYR A 140 -1.68 11.98 -0.12
CA TYR A 140 -1.31 13.39 0.07
C TYR A 140 -1.84 14.30 -1.04
N MET A 141 -1.77 13.87 -2.30
CA MET A 141 -2.30 14.64 -3.44
C MET A 141 -3.84 14.79 -3.38
N LEU A 142 -4.53 13.85 -2.73
CA LEU A 142 -5.95 14.00 -2.39
C LEU A 142 -6.14 14.98 -1.24
N TYR A 143 -5.35 14.84 -0.17
CA TYR A 143 -5.41 15.67 1.04
C TYR A 143 -5.24 17.16 0.75
N ASN A 144 -4.25 17.51 -0.08
CA ASN A 144 -3.99 18.90 -0.45
C ASN A 144 -4.83 19.39 -1.64
N ASN A 145 -5.82 18.61 -2.08
CA ASN A 145 -6.71 18.91 -3.21
C ASN A 145 -6.03 19.07 -4.57
N THR A 146 -4.84 18.51 -4.77
CA THR A 146 -4.23 18.46 -6.11
C THR A 146 -5.05 17.61 -7.07
N PHE A 147 -5.60 16.49 -6.58
CA PHE A 147 -6.55 15.65 -7.29
C PHE A 147 -7.83 15.47 -6.48
N GLN A 148 -8.95 15.28 -7.19
CA GLN A 148 -10.24 15.08 -6.55
C GLN A 148 -10.52 13.61 -6.32
N THR A 149 -10.06 12.74 -7.23
CA THR A 149 -10.32 11.29 -7.16
C THR A 149 -9.06 10.45 -6.99
N ALA A 150 -9.19 9.30 -6.33
CA ALA A 150 -8.10 8.34 -6.15
C ALA A 150 -7.57 7.87 -7.51
N ASN A 151 -8.45 7.69 -8.50
CA ASN A 151 -8.05 7.27 -9.83
C ASN A 151 -7.14 8.29 -10.52
N GLU A 152 -7.44 9.59 -10.43
CA GLU A 152 -6.58 10.66 -10.96
C GLU A 152 -5.21 10.64 -10.29
N ALA A 153 -5.17 10.61 -8.95
CA ALA A 153 -3.93 10.58 -8.17
C ALA A 153 -3.07 9.35 -8.50
N LEU A 154 -3.68 8.16 -8.54
CA LEU A 154 -3.01 6.90 -8.86
C LEU A 154 -2.46 6.89 -10.29
N THR A 155 -3.23 7.40 -11.26
CA THR A 155 -2.83 7.49 -12.67
C THR A 155 -1.66 8.45 -12.82
N TYR A 156 -1.76 9.66 -12.26
CA TYR A 156 -0.70 10.65 -12.30
C TYR A 156 0.60 10.12 -11.69
N TYR A 157 0.53 9.50 -10.51
CA TYR A 157 1.70 8.89 -9.88
C TYR A 157 2.33 7.82 -10.77
N ALA A 158 1.52 6.95 -11.38
CA ALA A 158 2.01 5.88 -12.24
C ALA A 158 2.74 6.42 -13.48
N GLU A 159 2.19 7.44 -14.13
CA GLU A 159 2.78 8.09 -15.30
C GLU A 159 4.07 8.83 -14.96
N LYS A 160 4.13 9.51 -13.81
CA LYS A 160 5.35 10.18 -13.36
C LYS A 160 6.42 9.20 -12.94
N ARG A 161 6.07 8.17 -12.17
CA ARG A 161 7.05 7.29 -11.53
C ARG A 161 7.57 6.17 -12.43
N THR A 162 6.78 5.71 -13.41
CA THR A 162 7.09 4.49 -14.17
C THR A 162 6.84 4.64 -15.66
N LYS A 163 7.71 4.01 -16.47
CA LYS A 163 7.61 3.99 -17.95
C LYS A 163 6.44 3.14 -18.44
N ASP A 164 6.06 2.10 -17.70
CA ASP A 164 4.99 1.17 -18.05
C ASP A 164 3.64 1.55 -17.42
N LYS A 165 3.54 2.75 -16.82
CA LYS A 165 2.35 3.23 -16.10
C LYS A 165 1.85 2.26 -15.02
N LYS A 166 2.76 1.48 -14.43
CA LYS A 166 2.46 0.57 -13.31
C LYS A 166 3.05 1.14 -12.03
N GLY A 167 2.38 2.14 -11.43
CA GLY A 167 2.73 2.71 -10.13
C GLY A 167 2.26 1.83 -8.96
N VAL A 168 1.14 2.20 -8.34
CA VAL A 168 0.47 1.40 -7.30
C VAL A 168 -0.45 0.37 -7.96
N THR A 169 0.00 -0.87 -7.98
CA THR A 169 -0.69 -1.98 -8.66
C THR A 169 -1.37 -2.97 -7.71
N ILE A 170 -1.01 -2.97 -6.43
CA ILE A 170 -1.58 -3.91 -5.45
C ILE A 170 -2.99 -3.43 -5.11
N PRO A 171 -4.03 -4.24 -5.32
CA PRO A 171 -5.42 -3.84 -5.08
C PRO A 171 -5.67 -3.27 -3.68
N SER A 172 -5.18 -3.92 -2.62
CA SER A 172 -5.35 -3.40 -1.27
C SER A 172 -4.69 -2.04 -1.06
N GLN A 173 -3.54 -1.77 -1.69
CA GLN A 173 -2.92 -0.44 -1.63
C GLN A 173 -3.75 0.62 -2.35
N ARG A 174 -4.41 0.28 -3.45
CA ARG A 174 -5.31 1.19 -4.19
C ARG A 174 -6.59 1.46 -3.41
N ARG A 175 -7.20 0.41 -2.85
CA ARG A 175 -8.38 0.49 -1.98
C ARG A 175 -8.19 1.47 -0.83
N TYR A 176 -7.00 1.52 -0.24
CA TYR A 176 -6.72 2.46 0.85
C TYR A 176 -6.60 3.92 0.40
N VAL A 177 -6.23 4.17 -0.86
CA VAL A 177 -6.32 5.51 -1.46
C VAL A 177 -7.79 5.90 -1.68
N GLU A 178 -8.61 4.96 -2.17
CA GLU A 178 -10.06 5.15 -2.34
C GLU A 178 -10.80 5.35 -1.01
N TYR A 179 -10.40 4.63 0.05
CA TYR A 179 -10.88 4.85 1.41
C TYR A 179 -10.54 6.25 1.91
N TYR A 180 -9.31 6.71 1.69
CA TYR A 180 -8.90 8.03 2.12
C TYR A 180 -9.60 9.14 1.33
N GLU A 181 -9.83 8.95 0.03
CA GLU A 181 -10.70 9.81 -0.77
C GLU A 181 -12.09 9.92 -0.14
N GLN A 182 -12.73 8.80 0.21
CA GLN A 182 -14.06 8.80 0.83
C GLN A 182 -14.09 9.59 2.15
N LEU A 183 -13.04 9.50 2.97
CA LEU A 183 -12.96 10.29 4.20
C LEU A 183 -12.93 11.79 3.89
N LEU A 184 -12.08 12.21 2.94
CA LEU A 184 -11.90 13.62 2.60
C LEU A 184 -13.14 14.21 1.91
N ARG A 185 -13.67 13.53 0.90
CA ARG A 185 -14.76 14.05 0.05
C ARG A 185 -16.10 14.10 0.76
N ASN A 186 -16.33 13.18 1.69
CA ASN A 186 -17.54 13.15 2.50
C ASN A 186 -17.36 13.84 3.87
N ASN A 187 -16.20 14.47 4.12
CA ASN A 187 -15.86 15.12 5.38
C ASN A 187 -16.11 14.22 6.62
N LEU A 188 -15.69 12.96 6.53
CA LEU A 188 -15.92 11.95 7.56
C LEU A 188 -14.74 11.90 8.52
N THR A 189 -15.05 11.78 9.81
CA THR A 189 -14.05 11.44 10.82
C THR A 189 -14.00 9.92 10.98
N TYR A 190 -12.84 9.33 10.74
CA TYR A 190 -12.64 7.90 10.92
C TYR A 190 -12.83 7.50 12.39
N ARG A 191 -13.51 6.37 12.61
CA ARG A 191 -13.62 5.70 13.90
C ARG A 191 -13.52 4.20 13.69
N LYS A 192 -13.01 3.46 14.68
CA LYS A 192 -13.06 2.00 14.65
C LYS A 192 -14.53 1.54 14.74
N VAL A 193 -14.92 0.64 13.85
CA VAL A 193 -16.24 -0.01 13.83
C VAL A 193 -16.03 -1.49 14.09
N SER A 194 -16.76 -2.06 15.04
CA SER A 194 -16.74 -3.50 15.28
C SER A 194 -17.75 -4.19 14.39
N LEU A 195 -17.33 -5.25 13.68
CA LEU A 195 -18.18 -6.12 12.88
C LEU A 195 -17.85 -7.58 13.18
N TYR A 196 -18.85 -8.44 13.10
CA TYR A 196 -18.70 -9.89 13.20
C TYR A 196 -18.83 -10.52 11.82
N VAL A 197 -17.91 -11.42 11.45
CA VAL A 197 -18.00 -12.17 10.19
C VAL A 197 -18.85 -13.41 10.42
N LEU A 198 -19.90 -13.53 9.62
CA LEU A 198 -20.74 -14.73 9.59
C LEU A 198 -20.13 -15.77 8.65
N GLU A 199 -19.81 -15.33 7.44
CA GLU A 199 -19.41 -16.23 6.37
C GLU A 199 -18.54 -15.48 5.35
N LEU A 200 -17.51 -16.19 4.86
CA LEU A 200 -16.80 -15.82 3.64
C LEU A 200 -17.17 -16.83 2.55
N ARG A 201 -17.67 -16.33 1.42
CA ARG A 201 -18.00 -17.12 0.23
C ARG A 201 -16.97 -16.85 -0.84
N ILE A 202 -16.31 -17.90 -1.31
CA ILE A 202 -15.19 -17.81 -2.25
C ILE A 202 -15.56 -18.55 -3.53
N PHE A 203 -15.55 -17.84 -4.66
CA PHE A 203 -15.94 -18.39 -5.96
C PHE A 203 -14.71 -18.58 -6.85
N PRO A 204 -14.61 -19.66 -7.65
CA PRO A 204 -15.54 -20.81 -7.73
C PRO A 204 -15.32 -21.91 -6.66
N ALA A 205 -16.25 -22.86 -6.56
CA ALA A 205 -16.23 -23.98 -5.60
C ALA A 205 -15.06 -24.97 -5.75
N ASP A 206 -14.43 -25.05 -6.92
CA ASP A 206 -13.38 -26.03 -7.25
C ASP A 206 -11.97 -25.57 -6.88
N LEU A 207 -11.83 -24.38 -6.28
CA LEU A 207 -10.52 -23.86 -5.86
C LEU A 207 -9.85 -24.81 -4.85
N PRO A 208 -8.53 -25.04 -4.96
CA PRO A 208 -7.80 -25.97 -4.11
C PRO A 208 -7.46 -25.35 -2.75
N LEU A 209 -8.39 -24.65 -2.09
CA LEU A 209 -8.16 -23.98 -0.80
C LEU A 209 -8.26 -24.94 0.37
N LYS A 210 -7.29 -24.87 1.28
CA LYS A 210 -7.30 -25.65 2.54
C LYS A 210 -6.84 -24.86 3.76
N VAL A 211 -6.20 -23.72 3.54
CA VAL A 211 -5.64 -22.89 4.61
C VAL A 211 -6.15 -21.48 4.44
N GLY A 212 -6.61 -20.88 5.52
CA GLY A 212 -6.97 -19.48 5.56
C GLY A 212 -6.66 -18.88 6.93
N SER A 213 -6.48 -17.57 6.97
CA SER A 213 -6.27 -16.85 8.22
C SER A 213 -6.85 -15.44 8.17
N ILE A 214 -7.17 -14.92 9.34
CA ILE A 214 -7.59 -13.54 9.55
C ILE A 214 -6.67 -12.85 10.54
N GLN A 215 -6.30 -11.61 10.26
CA GLN A 215 -5.43 -10.82 11.12
C GLN A 215 -5.88 -9.37 11.14
N GLN A 216 -5.93 -8.79 12.34
CA GLN A 216 -6.05 -7.34 12.54
C GLN A 216 -4.87 -6.86 13.38
N LYS A 217 -4.65 -5.54 13.42
CA LYS A 217 -3.47 -4.91 14.02
C LYS A 217 -3.16 -5.36 15.46
N ASP A 218 -4.19 -5.49 16.29
CA ASP A 218 -4.05 -5.76 17.72
C ASP A 218 -3.85 -7.27 18.03
N MET A 219 -3.77 -8.13 17.00
CA MET A 219 -3.52 -9.56 17.16
C MET A 219 -2.04 -9.92 17.04
N LYS A 220 -1.52 -10.66 18.03
CA LYS A 220 -0.15 -11.19 18.01
C LYS A 220 0.10 -12.12 16.84
N GLU A 221 -0.85 -13.03 16.58
CA GLU A 221 -0.78 -14.03 15.52
C GLU A 221 -2.08 -14.06 14.71
N PRO A 222 -2.03 -14.39 13.41
CA PRO A 222 -3.24 -14.61 12.61
C PRO A 222 -4.09 -15.75 13.18
N LEU A 223 -5.41 -15.57 13.23
CA LEU A 223 -6.33 -16.64 13.60
C LEU A 223 -6.60 -17.54 12.40
N PRO A 224 -6.51 -18.88 12.55
CA PRO A 224 -6.80 -19.79 11.46
C PRO A 224 -8.29 -19.81 11.13
N LEU A 225 -8.60 -19.88 9.84
CA LEU A 225 -9.90 -20.26 9.34
C LEU A 225 -9.90 -21.78 9.23
N VAL A 226 -10.89 -22.45 9.83
CA VAL A 226 -10.82 -23.91 10.05
C VAL A 226 -12.01 -24.68 9.49
N LYS A 227 -13.15 -24.03 9.21
CA LYS A 227 -14.32 -24.65 8.60
C LYS A 227 -14.45 -24.24 7.13
N PHE A 228 -13.96 -25.08 6.23
CA PHE A 228 -14.16 -24.95 4.79
C PHE A 228 -15.23 -25.96 4.33
N ARG A 229 -16.36 -25.47 3.82
CA ARG A 229 -17.42 -26.31 3.24
C ARG A 229 -17.58 -25.97 1.75
N ARG A 230 -17.51 -26.99 0.89
CA ARG A 230 -17.76 -26.82 -0.54
C ARG A 230 -19.25 -26.84 -0.80
N MET A 231 -19.76 -25.75 -1.36
CA MET A 231 -21.10 -25.62 -1.90
C MET A 231 -21.04 -25.85 -3.42
N GLU A 232 -22.18 -25.78 -4.10
CA GLU A 232 -22.26 -25.97 -5.55
C GLU A 232 -21.42 -24.94 -6.32
N GLU A 233 -21.54 -23.66 -5.99
CA GLU A 233 -20.88 -22.55 -6.72
C GLU A 233 -19.67 -21.94 -5.98
N TYR A 234 -19.58 -22.10 -4.67
CA TYR A 234 -18.56 -21.47 -3.84
C TYR A 234 -18.06 -22.34 -2.69
N ILE A 235 -16.94 -21.93 -2.10
CA ILE A 235 -16.45 -22.44 -0.82
C ILE A 235 -16.94 -21.50 0.28
N SER A 236 -17.73 -22.04 1.22
CA SER A 236 -18.14 -21.39 2.45
C SER A 236 -17.05 -21.53 3.50
N VAL A 237 -16.63 -20.43 4.10
CA VAL A 237 -15.65 -20.39 5.19
C VAL A 237 -16.25 -19.69 6.40
N GLU A 238 -16.40 -20.44 7.49
CA GLU A 238 -16.95 -19.95 8.74
C GLU A 238 -15.84 -19.73 9.78
N LEU A 239 -16.06 -18.74 10.66
CA LEU A 239 -15.23 -18.55 11.84
C LEU A 239 -15.66 -19.50 12.95
N ASP A 240 -14.68 -20.12 13.63
CA ASP A 240 -14.94 -20.98 14.79
C ASP A 240 -15.26 -20.21 16.07
N CYS A 241 -15.00 -18.91 16.07
CA CYS A 241 -15.32 -18.03 17.18
C CYS A 241 -16.02 -16.77 16.67
N CYS A 242 -16.97 -16.30 17.47
CA CYS A 242 -17.59 -14.99 17.27
C CYS A 242 -16.60 -13.92 17.75
N MET A 243 -15.63 -13.58 16.90
CA MET A 243 -14.63 -12.55 17.20
C MET A 243 -15.02 -11.23 16.54
N PRO A 244 -15.08 -10.11 17.30
CA PRO A 244 -15.26 -8.80 16.70
C PRO A 244 -13.99 -8.40 15.94
N LEU A 245 -14.17 -8.00 14.69
CA LEU A 245 -13.15 -7.36 13.88
C LEU A 245 -13.32 -5.86 13.94
N ALA A 246 -12.22 -5.11 14.07
CA ALA A 246 -12.26 -3.65 14.11
C ALA A 246 -11.05 -3.02 13.41
N GLY A 247 -11.32 -1.96 12.64
CA GLY A 247 -10.32 -1.26 11.84
C GLY A 247 -9.85 -2.06 10.63
N ASP A 248 -8.53 -2.07 10.42
CA ASP A 248 -7.82 -2.68 9.29
C ASP A 248 -7.65 -4.18 9.47
N VAL A 249 -8.21 -4.97 8.54
CA VAL A 249 -8.26 -6.43 8.60
C VAL A 249 -7.70 -7.03 7.34
N LYS A 250 -6.79 -7.99 7.51
CA LYS A 250 -6.26 -8.86 6.47
C LYS A 250 -6.95 -10.21 6.52
N VAL A 251 -7.34 -10.71 5.35
CA VAL A 251 -7.74 -12.12 5.16
C VAL A 251 -6.83 -12.74 4.11
N GLU A 252 -6.31 -13.92 4.39
CA GLU A 252 -5.40 -14.65 3.52
C GLU A 252 -5.86 -16.09 3.30
N PHE A 253 -5.67 -16.60 2.10
CA PHE A 253 -5.99 -17.98 1.72
C PHE A 253 -4.88 -18.62 0.90
N ARG A 254 -4.67 -19.92 1.11
CA ARG A 254 -3.63 -20.73 0.45
C ARG A 254 -4.13 -22.15 0.17
N GLY A 255 -3.52 -22.79 -0.82
CA GLY A 255 -3.81 -24.20 -1.12
C GLY A 255 -3.26 -25.16 -0.08
N ASN A 256 -2.02 -24.93 0.35
CA ASN A 256 -1.36 -25.59 1.47
C ASN A 256 -0.46 -24.58 2.21
N LYS A 257 0.15 -25.00 3.33
CA LYS A 257 1.02 -24.13 4.15
C LYS A 257 2.22 -23.56 3.40
N LEU A 258 2.75 -24.29 2.42
CA LEU A 258 3.92 -23.92 1.62
C LEU A 258 3.57 -23.15 0.33
N ASP A 259 2.29 -23.14 -0.06
CA ASP A 259 1.87 -22.53 -1.31
C ASP A 259 1.82 -21.00 -1.19
N LYS A 260 2.13 -20.29 -2.29
CA LYS A 260 1.80 -18.87 -2.38
C LYS A 260 0.29 -18.70 -2.38
N GLY A 261 -0.18 -17.83 -1.49
CA GLY A 261 -1.59 -17.50 -1.35
C GLY A 261 -2.03 -16.32 -2.19
N TRP A 262 -3.27 -15.95 -1.92
CA TRP A 262 -3.83 -14.65 -2.24
C TRP A 262 -4.46 -14.09 -0.97
N HIS A 263 -4.59 -12.78 -0.92
CA HIS A 263 -5.10 -12.10 0.27
C HIS A 263 -5.79 -10.81 -0.11
N PHE A 264 -6.44 -10.19 0.85
CA PHE A 264 -6.97 -8.84 0.69
C PHE A 264 -7.02 -8.16 2.06
N TRP A 265 -6.98 -6.83 2.02
CA TRP A 265 -7.22 -5.98 3.17
C TRP A 265 -8.52 -5.21 3.00
N PHE A 266 -9.30 -5.10 4.06
CA PHE A 266 -10.45 -4.21 4.12
C PHE A 266 -10.45 -3.49 5.46
N ASN A 267 -11.19 -2.38 5.54
CA ASN A 267 -11.40 -1.69 6.80
C ASN A 267 -12.90 -1.67 7.15
N THR A 268 -13.20 -2.11 8.36
CA THR A 268 -14.57 -2.29 8.90
C THR A 268 -15.43 -1.02 8.85
N PHE A 269 -14.84 0.16 9.03
CA PHE A 269 -15.54 1.44 8.90
C PHE A 269 -16.15 1.63 7.51
N PHE A 270 -15.40 1.28 6.47
CA PHE A 270 -15.84 1.46 5.08
C PHE A 270 -16.81 0.36 4.63
N VAL A 271 -16.74 -0.82 5.25
CA VAL A 271 -17.76 -1.86 5.05
C VAL A 271 -19.10 -1.39 5.63
N GLU A 272 -19.09 -0.81 6.83
CA GLU A 272 -20.28 -0.18 7.42
C GLU A 272 -20.78 0.99 6.58
N LEU A 273 -19.88 1.89 6.17
CA LEU A 273 -20.22 3.08 5.38
C LEU A 273 -20.89 2.72 4.05
N ALA A 274 -20.43 1.65 3.38
CA ALA A 274 -21.04 1.20 2.13
C ALA A 274 -22.51 0.78 2.30
N GLY A 275 -22.90 0.28 3.48
CA GLY A 275 -24.29 -0.02 3.81
C GLY A 275 -24.97 -0.99 2.85
N ILE A 276 -24.21 -1.89 2.22
CA ILE A 276 -24.76 -2.88 1.27
C ILE A 276 -25.26 -4.07 2.08
N TYR A 277 -26.56 -4.35 2.00
CA TYR A 277 -27.19 -5.46 2.71
C TYR A 277 -27.70 -6.54 1.75
N ASP A 278 -27.67 -7.79 2.19
CA ASP A 278 -28.36 -8.88 1.50
C ASP A 278 -29.85 -8.97 1.89
N PRO A 279 -30.65 -9.84 1.23
CA PRO A 279 -32.08 -9.98 1.56
C PRO A 279 -32.35 -10.44 2.99
N GLN A 280 -31.36 -10.97 3.71
CA GLN A 280 -31.45 -11.36 5.11
C GLN A 280 -31.03 -10.23 6.07
N GLY A 281 -30.73 -9.03 5.56
CA GLY A 281 -30.32 -7.87 6.35
C GLY A 281 -28.88 -7.93 6.84
N ARG A 282 -28.03 -8.76 6.24
CA ARG A 282 -26.61 -8.91 6.60
C ARG A 282 -25.77 -7.95 5.75
N LEU A 283 -24.80 -7.28 6.37
CA LEU A 283 -23.91 -6.34 5.70
C LEU A 283 -22.87 -7.09 4.85
N VAL A 284 -22.74 -6.71 3.58
CA VAL A 284 -21.96 -7.46 2.58
C VAL A 284 -20.82 -6.62 2.03
N LEU A 285 -19.63 -7.23 1.97
CA LEU A 285 -18.52 -6.77 1.13
C LEU A 285 -18.27 -7.79 0.03
N THR A 286 -18.28 -7.35 -1.24
CA THR A 286 -17.92 -8.17 -2.39
C THR A 286 -16.64 -7.63 -3.02
N LEU A 287 -15.68 -8.52 -3.28
CA LEU A 287 -14.42 -8.21 -3.94
C LEU A 287 -14.24 -9.11 -5.16
N ASP A 288 -14.09 -8.52 -6.35
CA ASP A 288 -13.78 -9.28 -7.55
C ASP A 288 -12.29 -9.63 -7.63
N LYS A 289 -11.91 -10.55 -8.51
CA LYS A 289 -10.50 -10.97 -8.73
C LYS A 289 -9.51 -9.81 -8.87
N LYS A 290 -9.92 -8.73 -9.55
CA LYS A 290 -9.10 -7.53 -9.76
C LYS A 290 -8.82 -6.76 -8.46
N GLU A 291 -9.61 -7.03 -7.43
CA GLU A 291 -9.56 -6.40 -6.11
C GLU A 291 -8.82 -7.28 -5.07
N ILE A 292 -8.37 -8.46 -5.46
CA ILE A 292 -7.73 -9.43 -4.57
C ILE A 292 -6.22 -9.47 -4.86
N ASP A 293 -5.41 -9.30 -3.81
CA ASP A 293 -3.96 -9.28 -3.92
C ASP A 293 -3.44 -10.64 -4.38
N ASP A 294 -2.44 -10.60 -5.27
CA ASP A 294 -1.87 -11.73 -6.00
C ASP A 294 -2.82 -12.48 -6.95
N ALA A 295 -4.11 -12.59 -6.62
CA ALA A 295 -5.14 -13.12 -7.51
C ALA A 295 -5.32 -12.26 -8.77
N HIS A 296 -5.23 -10.92 -8.67
CA HIS A 296 -5.31 -10.01 -9.82
C HIS A 296 -4.20 -10.22 -10.87
N LYS A 297 -3.10 -10.89 -10.51
CA LYS A 297 -2.00 -11.26 -11.44
C LYS A 297 -2.12 -12.69 -11.96
N GLY A 298 -2.89 -13.53 -11.27
CA GLY A 298 -2.92 -14.97 -11.46
C GLY A 298 -3.87 -15.44 -12.55
N ASN A 299 -3.63 -16.65 -13.06
CA ASN A 299 -4.50 -17.29 -14.04
C ASN A 299 -5.76 -17.87 -13.34
N ALA A 300 -6.92 -17.84 -14.02
CA ALA A 300 -8.24 -18.09 -13.39
C ALA A 300 -8.35 -19.42 -12.62
N LYS A 301 -7.67 -20.48 -13.06
CA LYS A 301 -7.81 -21.83 -12.46
C LYS A 301 -7.26 -22.01 -11.03
N LYS A 302 -6.55 -21.02 -10.45
CA LYS A 302 -5.96 -21.13 -9.10
C LYS A 302 -6.23 -19.90 -8.21
N CYS A 303 -7.10 -19.00 -8.64
CA CYS A 303 -7.36 -17.75 -7.95
C CYS A 303 -8.87 -17.50 -7.87
N PRO A 304 -9.36 -16.85 -6.80
CA PRO A 304 -10.76 -16.51 -6.69
C PRO A 304 -11.16 -15.56 -7.80
N GLU A 305 -12.35 -15.78 -8.33
CA GLU A 305 -13.04 -14.85 -9.21
C GLU A 305 -13.75 -13.78 -8.40
N GLN A 306 -14.28 -14.16 -7.24
CA GLN A 306 -14.95 -13.27 -6.31
C GLN A 306 -14.85 -13.79 -4.87
N VAL A 307 -14.80 -12.86 -3.92
CA VAL A 307 -14.97 -13.13 -2.49
C VAL A 307 -16.09 -12.26 -1.97
N ARG A 308 -17.08 -12.88 -1.34
CA ARG A 308 -18.17 -12.19 -0.65
C ARG A 308 -18.07 -12.45 0.85
N LYS A 309 -18.19 -11.40 1.65
CA LYS A 309 -18.14 -11.44 3.11
C LYS A 309 -19.46 -10.92 3.67
N ASP A 310 -20.16 -11.77 4.41
CA ASP A 310 -21.39 -11.41 5.11
C ASP A 310 -21.08 -11.12 6.60
N THR A 311 -21.60 -10.01 7.11
CA THR A 311 -21.32 -9.48 8.46
C THR A 311 -22.55 -8.90 9.15
N PHE A 312 -22.45 -8.71 10.47
CA PHE A 312 -23.41 -7.96 11.27
C PHE A 312 -22.69 -7.10 12.32
N ARG A 313 -23.43 -6.13 12.88
CA ARG A 313 -22.96 -5.29 13.99
C ARG A 313 -23.06 -6.02 15.31
#